data_AF-A0A1H0VIS0-F1
#
_entry.id   AF-A0A1H0VIS0-F1
#
_cell.length_a   1.000
_cell.length_b   1.000
_cell.length_c   1.000
_cell.angle_alpha   90.00
_cell.angle_beta   90.00
_cell.angle_gamma   90.00
#
_symmetry.space_group_name_H-M   'P 1'
#
loop_
_entity.id
_entity.type
_entity.pdbx_description
1 polymer ?
#
loop_
_entity_poly.entity_id
_entity_poly.type
_entity_poly.pdbx_seq_one_letter_code
_entity_poly.pdbx_strand_id
1 'polypeptide(L)'
;MKIKINTNLVVNLFIIGVIVFYVIIIGGSFFFTSGNTIIHGKTMPGDSYSWNNHLPDIDPSASTDLPYSQYLDLKNKIKITRLLKNGEFLGLGGAQMGGLMGMGGGMLCDTCTVDLNRGNIPGIKQYYIELPGWKVKHATFDYYNLDSVVFHVEHKQSYIRKAIVDKIVPKKDGSKNYKIHMADIPVKFRYNTLQNHIMIPVSERLRNTVNIVMFVTLMLMVVYIFYLIAAFLKFIVDVSKGFSFTSENVFRLKLISLSLLGFPIVSFLLNLLMYPVFSSYFTDDVVLNTWAWSNDWKIIVVGIIFLLLFKAFRQGKKLKDEQDLTV
;
A
#
# COMPACT_ATOMS: atom_id res chain seq x y z
N MET A 1 -38.36 31.47 9.91
CA MET A 1 -37.47 31.87 8.80
C MET A 1 -36.85 30.60 8.20
N LYS A 2 -37.29 30.12 7.03
CA LYS A 2 -36.73 28.92 6.39
C LYS A 2 -35.49 29.34 5.61
N ILE A 3 -34.31 29.00 6.11
CA ILE A 3 -33.04 29.25 5.41
C ILE A 3 -33.02 28.37 4.15
N LYS A 4 -33.15 28.99 2.97
CA LYS A 4 -32.92 28.31 1.69
C LYS A 4 -31.41 28.09 1.53
N ILE A 5 -30.93 26.95 2.01
CA ILE A 5 -29.54 26.54 1.80
C ILE A 5 -29.37 26.21 0.31
N ASN A 6 -28.55 27.01 -0.39
CA ASN A 6 -28.26 26.80 -1.80
C ASN A 6 -27.42 25.52 -1.94
N THR A 7 -28.09 24.42 -2.29
CA THR A 7 -27.50 23.08 -2.33
C THR A 7 -26.31 22.98 -3.29
N ASN A 8 -26.27 23.83 -4.32
CA ASN A 8 -25.13 23.91 -5.24
C ASN A 8 -23.89 24.51 -4.59
N LEU A 9 -24.06 25.49 -3.68
CA LEU A 9 -22.94 26.05 -2.91
C LEU A 9 -22.36 25.00 -1.96
N VAL A 10 -23.21 24.27 -1.24
CA VAL A 10 -22.76 23.22 -0.31
C VAL A 10 -22.05 22.09 -1.03
N VAL A 11 -22.57 21.66 -2.20
CA VAL A 11 -21.94 20.62 -3.01
C VAL A 11 -20.61 21.11 -3.60
N ASN A 12 -20.52 22.35 -4.08
CA ASN A 12 -19.27 22.91 -4.59
C ASN A 12 -18.23 23.09 -3.46
N LEU A 13 -18.65 23.56 -2.28
CA LEU A 13 -17.79 23.67 -1.10
C LEU A 13 -17.31 22.29 -0.61
N PHE A 14 -18.16 21.26 -0.71
CA PHE A 14 -17.77 19.89 -0.41
C PHE A 14 -16.75 19.36 -1.43
N ILE A 15 -16.97 19.56 -2.73
CA ILE A 15 -16.03 19.15 -3.78
C ILE A 15 -14.69 19.87 -3.64
N ILE A 16 -14.70 21.20 -3.44
CA ILE A 16 -13.49 21.99 -3.19
C ILE A 16 -12.82 21.53 -1.90
N GLY A 17 -13.58 21.29 -0.84
CA GLY A 17 -13.08 20.75 0.42
C GLY A 17 -12.40 19.39 0.26
N VAL A 18 -12.99 18.48 -0.52
CA VAL A 18 -12.40 17.17 -0.83
C VAL A 18 -11.13 17.33 -1.67
N ILE A 19 -11.14 18.19 -2.70
CA ILE A 19 -9.94 18.44 -3.54
C ILE A 19 -8.82 19.06 -2.70
N VAL A 20 -9.11 20.09 -1.91
CA VAL A 20 -8.14 20.76 -1.05
C VAL A 20 -7.63 19.80 0.03
N PHE A 21 -8.51 19.01 0.66
CA PHE A 21 -8.12 17.97 1.61
C PHE A 21 -7.23 16.90 0.96
N TYR A 22 -7.53 16.48 -0.26
CA TYR A 22 -6.73 15.51 -1.01
C TYR A 22 -5.38 16.10 -1.43
N VAL A 23 -5.32 17.36 -1.85
CA VAL A 23 -4.07 18.07 -2.17
C VAL A 23 -3.24 18.34 -0.91
N ILE A 24 -3.87 18.67 0.22
CA ILE A 24 -3.20 18.85 1.52
C ILE A 24 -2.74 17.51 2.09
N ILE A 25 -3.43 16.40 1.87
CA ILE A 25 -2.97 15.09 2.36
C ILE A 25 -1.93 14.47 1.43
N ILE A 26 -2.06 14.59 0.11
CA ILE A 26 -1.04 14.10 -0.84
C ILE A 26 0.19 15.02 -0.80
N GLY A 27 -0.01 16.34 -0.81
CA GLY A 27 1.07 17.31 -0.62
C GLY A 27 1.65 17.25 0.79
N GLY A 28 0.80 17.09 1.81
CA GLY A 28 1.22 17.02 3.21
C GLY A 28 1.85 15.69 3.59
N SER A 29 1.48 14.56 3.00
CA SER A 29 2.24 13.30 3.14
C SER A 29 3.63 13.38 2.49
N PHE A 30 3.82 14.33 1.56
CA PHE A 30 5.14 14.74 1.09
C PHE A 30 5.92 15.56 2.15
N PHE A 31 5.26 16.26 3.06
CA PHE A 31 5.87 17.11 4.10
C PHE A 31 5.94 16.48 5.51
N PHE A 32 5.06 15.53 5.86
CA PHE A 32 5.00 14.88 7.17
C PHE A 32 5.97 13.69 7.35
N THR A 33 6.93 13.51 6.44
CA THR A 33 8.11 12.67 6.69
C THR A 33 9.20 13.40 7.50
N SER A 34 8.90 14.58 8.04
CA SER A 34 9.82 15.36 8.89
C SER A 34 9.68 14.97 10.37
N GLY A 35 10.49 14.00 10.78
CA GLY A 35 10.63 13.62 12.20
C GLY A 35 11.97 12.99 12.57
N ASN A 36 12.77 12.56 11.59
CA ASN A 36 14.18 12.23 11.78
C ASN A 36 14.91 12.66 10.50
N THR A 37 16.05 13.36 10.62
CA THR A 37 16.84 13.85 9.49
C THR A 37 17.44 12.68 8.71
N ILE A 38 16.62 12.05 7.87
CA ILE A 38 17.08 11.08 6.88
C ILE A 38 17.77 11.89 5.77
N ILE A 39 18.96 11.45 5.36
CA ILE A 39 19.76 12.13 4.35
C ILE A 39 19.03 12.02 3.02
N HIS A 40 18.16 12.98 2.68
CA HIS A 40 17.62 13.05 1.34
C HIS A 40 18.79 13.18 0.36
N GLY A 41 18.99 12.17 -0.49
CA GLY A 41 20.10 11.96 -1.42
C GLY A 41 20.30 13.04 -2.50
N LYS A 42 20.42 14.29 -2.09
CA LYS A 42 21.15 15.34 -2.81
C LYS A 42 22.26 15.82 -1.89
N THR A 43 23.27 14.98 -1.73
CA THR A 43 24.56 15.40 -1.18
C THR A 43 25.02 16.63 -1.95
N MET A 44 25.41 17.68 -1.23
CA MET A 44 26.10 18.78 -1.89
C MET A 44 27.40 18.24 -2.51
N PRO A 45 27.83 18.73 -3.69
CA PRO A 45 29.14 18.39 -4.23
C PRO A 45 30.22 18.64 -3.16
N GLY A 46 30.90 17.58 -2.70
CA GLY A 46 31.93 17.65 -1.65
C GLY A 46 31.58 16.96 -0.32
N ASP A 47 30.31 16.60 -0.10
CA ASP A 47 29.93 15.77 1.05
C ASP A 47 30.59 14.38 0.97
N SER A 48 31.07 13.87 2.09
CA SER A 48 31.73 12.56 2.18
C SER A 48 31.19 11.73 3.32
N TYR A 49 31.39 10.41 3.22
CA TYR A 49 30.97 9.44 4.22
C TYR A 49 32.19 8.68 4.73
N SER A 50 32.28 8.53 6.05
CA SER A 50 33.26 7.69 6.71
C SER A 50 32.57 6.67 7.59
N TRP A 51 32.80 5.39 7.32
CA TRP A 51 32.23 4.28 8.08
C TRP A 51 33.02 4.07 9.38
N ASN A 52 32.31 4.12 10.50
CA ASN A 52 32.88 3.80 11.82
C ASN A 52 32.85 2.29 12.08
N ASN A 53 31.84 1.59 11.56
CA ASN A 53 31.67 0.16 11.74
C ASN A 53 30.86 -0.45 10.59
N HIS A 54 31.32 -1.58 10.06
CA HIS A 54 30.61 -2.41 9.09
C HIS A 54 30.14 -3.67 9.79
N LEU A 55 28.83 -3.92 9.74
CA LEU A 55 28.27 -5.20 10.18
C LEU A 55 28.63 -6.29 9.15
N PRO A 56 28.81 -7.55 9.59
CA PRO A 56 29.04 -8.66 8.66
C PRO A 56 27.85 -8.80 7.71
N ASP A 57 28.08 -9.24 6.48
CA ASP A 57 27.01 -9.43 5.49
C ASP A 57 25.90 -10.32 6.05
N ILE A 58 24.65 -9.96 5.75
CA ILE A 58 23.48 -10.70 6.27
C ILE A 58 23.44 -12.12 5.69
N ASP A 59 23.80 -12.25 4.42
CA ASP A 59 23.87 -13.53 3.72
C ASP A 59 25.35 -13.92 3.53
N PRO A 60 25.71 -15.21 3.65
CA PRO A 60 27.08 -15.64 3.41
C PRO A 60 27.46 -15.35 1.95
N SER A 61 28.69 -14.87 1.72
CA SER A 61 29.21 -14.64 0.38
C SER A 61 29.40 -15.98 -0.36
N ALA A 62 28.86 -16.11 -1.57
CA ALA A 62 29.17 -17.25 -2.43
C ALA A 62 30.64 -17.14 -2.90
N SER A 63 31.44 -18.19 -2.69
CA SER A 63 32.83 -18.22 -3.17
C SER A 63 32.87 -18.05 -4.68
N THR A 64 33.71 -17.10 -5.13
CA THR A 64 33.93 -16.82 -6.56
C THR A 64 34.83 -17.87 -7.24
N ASP A 65 35.46 -18.74 -6.47
CA ASP A 65 36.37 -19.77 -6.97
C ASP A 65 35.62 -21.01 -7.48
N LEU A 66 34.31 -21.09 -7.23
CA LEU A 66 33.46 -22.18 -7.69
C LEU A 66 33.23 -22.11 -9.21
N PRO A 67 33.12 -23.27 -9.90
CA PRO A 67 32.60 -23.32 -11.26
C PRO A 67 31.26 -22.57 -11.38
N TYR A 68 31.05 -21.87 -12.49
CA TYR A 68 29.90 -20.96 -12.66
C TYR A 68 28.54 -21.59 -12.31
N SER A 69 28.32 -22.86 -12.67
CA SER A 69 27.09 -23.59 -12.32
C SER A 69 26.93 -23.79 -10.81
N GLN A 70 28.01 -24.13 -10.09
CA GLN A 70 28.01 -24.31 -8.64
C GLN A 70 27.86 -22.97 -7.91
N TYR A 71 28.48 -21.91 -8.43
CA TYR A 71 28.29 -20.55 -7.92
C TYR A 71 26.83 -20.10 -8.03
N LEU A 72 26.19 -20.32 -9.18
CA LEU A 72 24.77 -19.99 -9.38
C LEU A 72 23.86 -20.81 -8.46
N ASP A 73 24.13 -22.11 -8.30
CA ASP A 73 23.38 -22.98 -7.39
C ASP A 73 23.50 -22.50 -5.93
N LEU A 74 24.72 -22.19 -5.48
CA LEU A 74 24.97 -21.67 -4.13
C LEU A 74 24.26 -20.32 -3.92
N LYS A 75 24.36 -19.40 -4.88
CA LYS A 75 23.68 -18.09 -4.84
C LYS A 75 22.16 -18.25 -4.77
N ASN A 76 21.59 -19.19 -5.54
CA ASN A 76 20.17 -19.50 -5.50
C ASN A 76 19.75 -20.11 -4.15
N LYS A 77 20.56 -21.03 -3.59
CA LYS A 77 20.32 -21.61 -2.26
C LYS A 77 20.33 -20.55 -1.16
N ILE A 78 21.29 -19.62 -1.20
CA ILE A 78 21.36 -18.49 -0.28
C ILE A 78 20.10 -17.64 -0.39
N LYS A 79 19.71 -17.25 -1.61
CA LYS A 79 18.49 -16.47 -1.86
C LYS A 79 17.23 -17.19 -1.36
N ILE A 80 17.07 -18.48 -1.65
CA ILE A 80 15.91 -19.25 -1.21
C ILE A 80 15.88 -19.37 0.31
N THR A 81 17.04 -19.61 0.94
CA THR A 81 17.15 -19.66 2.40
C THR A 81 16.72 -18.33 3.00
N ARG A 82 17.21 -17.20 2.46
CA ARG A 82 16.81 -15.86 2.89
C ARG A 82 15.30 -15.63 2.77
N LEU A 83 14.71 -15.98 1.64
CA LEU A 83 13.25 -15.90 1.42
C LEU A 83 12.47 -16.77 2.42
N LEU A 84 12.96 -17.98 2.76
CA LEU A 84 12.32 -18.85 3.75
C LEU A 84 12.44 -18.29 5.18
N LYS A 85 13.60 -17.74 5.55
CA LYS A 85 13.80 -17.05 6.82
C LYS A 85 12.86 -15.86 6.97
N ASN A 86 12.71 -15.08 5.90
CA ASN A 86 11.79 -13.94 5.83
C ASN A 86 10.31 -14.35 5.78
N GLY A 87 10.01 -15.61 5.46
CA GLY A 87 8.64 -16.11 5.33
C GLY A 87 7.97 -15.74 4.00
N GLU A 88 8.73 -15.61 2.91
CA GLU A 88 8.24 -15.12 1.62
C GLU A 88 7.62 -16.21 0.73
N PHE A 89 8.01 -17.48 0.94
CA PHE A 89 7.38 -18.63 0.27
C PHE A 89 6.03 -19.04 0.89
N LEU A 90 5.46 -18.18 1.73
CA LEU A 90 4.28 -18.45 2.54
C LEU A 90 2.98 -17.90 1.94
N GLY A 91 2.98 -17.60 0.64
CA GLY A 91 1.83 -17.10 -0.13
C GLY A 91 0.77 -18.17 -0.45
N LEU A 92 0.52 -19.11 0.45
CA LEU A 92 -0.49 -20.17 0.25
C LEU A 92 -1.73 -19.89 1.10
N GLY A 93 -2.56 -18.98 0.60
CA GLY A 93 -3.98 -18.95 0.94
C GLY A 93 -4.40 -17.97 2.03
N GLY A 94 -5.08 -16.92 1.59
CA GLY A 94 -5.92 -16.06 2.39
C GLY A 94 -6.72 -15.13 1.50
N ALA A 95 -7.82 -14.59 2.03
CA ALA A 95 -8.54 -13.54 1.33
C ALA A 95 -7.65 -12.29 1.25
N GLN A 96 -7.58 -11.66 0.08
CA GLN A 96 -6.92 -10.38 -0.11
C GLN A 96 -7.96 -9.36 -0.56
N MET A 97 -8.01 -8.24 0.14
CA MET A 97 -8.94 -7.15 -0.16
C MET A 97 -8.17 -6.02 -0.86
N GLY A 98 -7.92 -6.18 -2.16
CA GLY A 98 -7.47 -5.13 -3.09
C GLY A 98 -6.55 -4.05 -2.50
N GLY A 99 -5.33 -4.42 -2.08
CA GLY A 99 -4.33 -3.46 -1.59
C GLY A 99 -4.53 -2.94 -0.15
N LEU A 100 -5.64 -3.27 0.52
CA LEU A 100 -5.94 -2.85 1.90
C LEU A 100 -5.29 -3.77 2.93
N MET A 101 -5.69 -5.03 2.89
CA MET A 101 -5.28 -6.04 3.86
C MET A 101 -5.36 -7.43 3.21
N GLY A 102 -4.44 -8.29 3.59
CA GLY A 102 -4.45 -9.71 3.23
C GLY A 102 -4.22 -10.57 4.46
N MET A 103 -4.45 -11.87 4.33
CA MET A 103 -4.00 -12.84 5.32
C MET A 103 -3.00 -13.79 4.67
N GLY A 104 -1.85 -13.91 5.32
CA GLY A 104 -0.81 -14.86 4.96
C GLY A 104 -0.65 -15.92 6.04
N GLY A 105 -0.01 -17.02 5.68
CA GLY A 105 0.38 -18.01 6.66
C GLY A 105 1.37 -18.98 6.07
N GLY A 106 2.30 -19.44 6.90
CA GLY A 106 3.18 -20.50 6.46
C GLY A 106 4.25 -20.90 7.45
N MET A 107 5.24 -21.62 6.94
CA MET A 107 6.27 -22.26 7.75
C MET A 107 7.51 -21.39 7.81
N LEU A 108 7.82 -20.90 9.00
CA LEU A 108 9.10 -20.26 9.24
C LEU A 108 10.14 -21.30 9.55
N CYS A 109 11.29 -21.16 8.91
CA CYS A 109 12.48 -21.77 9.43
C CYS A 109 13.70 -20.88 9.33
N ASP A 110 14.24 -20.56 10.50
CA ASP A 110 15.45 -19.77 10.63
C ASP A 110 16.73 -20.63 10.64
N THR A 111 16.63 -21.87 11.12
CA THR A 111 17.78 -22.79 11.27
C THR A 111 17.74 -24.00 10.34
N CYS A 112 16.83 -24.04 9.37
CA CYS A 112 16.68 -25.22 8.52
C CYS A 112 17.68 -25.23 7.38
N THR A 113 18.25 -26.41 7.16
CA THR A 113 18.89 -26.75 5.88
C THR A 113 17.80 -27.00 4.85
N VAL A 114 17.73 -26.15 3.82
CA VAL A 114 16.78 -26.29 2.73
C VAL A 114 17.25 -27.41 1.81
N ASP A 115 16.61 -28.58 1.89
CA ASP A 115 16.75 -29.62 0.87
C ASP A 115 15.62 -29.45 -0.14
N LEU A 116 15.94 -28.86 -1.30
CA LEU A 116 14.99 -28.60 -2.38
C LEU A 116 14.33 -29.89 -2.92
N ASN A 117 14.93 -31.06 -2.69
CA ASN A 117 14.41 -32.34 -3.17
C ASN A 117 13.41 -32.97 -2.20
N ARG A 118 13.42 -32.57 -0.92
CA ARG A 118 12.46 -33.03 0.08
C ARG A 118 11.36 -31.98 0.19
N GLY A 119 10.21 -32.24 -0.41
CA GLY A 119 9.04 -31.34 -0.39
C GLY A 119 8.47 -30.99 1.00
N ASN A 120 9.09 -31.42 2.10
CA ASN A 120 8.76 -31.05 3.46
C ASN A 120 9.85 -30.15 4.04
N ILE A 121 9.56 -28.85 4.11
CA ILE A 121 10.38 -27.88 4.84
C ILE A 121 9.95 -27.95 6.31
N PRO A 122 10.78 -28.45 7.25
CA PRO A 122 10.46 -28.38 8.67
C PRO A 122 10.34 -26.92 9.08
N GLY A 123 9.30 -26.53 9.81
CA GLY A 123 9.12 -25.13 10.20
C GLY A 123 7.98 -24.90 11.17
N ILE A 124 8.03 -23.76 11.84
CA ILE A 124 6.98 -23.32 12.77
C ILE A 124 5.91 -22.60 11.94
N LYS A 125 4.66 -23.05 12.05
CA LYS A 125 3.54 -22.35 11.44
C LYS A 125 3.38 -20.97 12.08
N GLN A 126 3.46 -19.92 11.28
CA GLN A 126 3.16 -18.55 11.68
C GLN A 126 2.16 -17.93 10.71
N TYR A 127 1.26 -17.12 11.25
CA TYR A 127 0.19 -16.46 10.52
C TYR A 127 0.41 -14.96 10.53
N TYR A 128 -0.04 -14.28 9.47
CA TYR A 128 0.19 -12.87 9.28
C TYR A 128 -1.06 -12.15 8.79
N ILE A 129 -1.23 -10.92 9.26
CA ILE A 129 -1.99 -9.88 8.54
C ILE A 129 -1.01 -9.20 7.59
N GLU A 130 -1.27 -9.29 6.30
CA GLU A 130 -0.52 -8.58 5.26
C GLU A 130 -1.10 -7.17 5.13
N LEU A 131 -0.24 -6.17 5.02
CA LEU A 131 -0.61 -4.76 4.85
C LEU A 131 -0.02 -4.23 3.53
N PRO A 132 -0.63 -4.55 2.36
CA PRO A 132 -0.08 -4.19 1.06
C PRO A 132 0.11 -2.67 0.84
N GLY A 133 -0.69 -1.85 1.53
CA GLY A 133 -0.60 -0.40 1.52
C GLY A 133 0.62 0.18 2.26
N TRP A 134 1.42 -0.65 2.93
CA TRP A 134 2.58 -0.23 3.74
C TRP A 134 3.82 -1.04 3.41
N LYS A 135 4.96 -0.37 3.25
CA LYS A 135 6.25 -0.98 2.91
C LYS A 135 7.40 -0.38 3.70
N VAL A 136 8.56 -1.02 3.68
CA VAL A 136 9.79 -0.45 4.23
C VAL A 136 10.40 0.52 3.21
N LYS A 137 10.89 1.68 3.66
CA LYS A 137 11.56 2.70 2.86
C LYS A 137 12.76 2.08 2.14
N HIS A 138 12.86 2.30 0.83
CA HIS A 138 13.99 1.87 -0.02
C HIS A 138 14.59 0.50 0.35
N ALA A 139 13.76 -0.54 0.38
CA ALA A 139 14.22 -1.93 0.41
C ALA A 139 14.77 -2.35 -0.97
N THR A 140 15.93 -1.80 -1.35
CA THR A 140 16.70 -2.33 -2.48
C THR A 140 17.69 -3.37 -1.96
N PHE A 141 17.90 -4.46 -2.71
CA PHE A 141 18.98 -5.41 -2.44
C PHE A 141 20.39 -4.80 -2.56
N ASP A 142 20.49 -3.55 -3.04
CA ASP A 142 21.74 -2.82 -3.21
C ASP A 142 22.12 -2.05 -1.94
N TYR A 143 23.24 -2.44 -1.34
CA TYR A 143 23.82 -1.87 -0.11
C TYR A 143 24.42 -0.46 -0.29
N TYR A 144 24.49 0.05 -1.53
CA TYR A 144 25.25 1.26 -1.85
C TYR A 144 24.49 2.58 -1.69
N ASN A 145 23.20 2.53 -1.38
CA ASN A 145 22.43 3.73 -1.08
C ASN A 145 22.30 3.89 0.44
N LEU A 146 22.72 5.03 0.99
CA LEU A 146 22.67 5.30 2.43
C LEU A 146 21.26 5.34 3.00
N ASP A 147 20.27 5.59 2.13
CA ASP A 147 18.85 5.51 2.47
C ASP A 147 18.29 4.08 2.35
N SER A 148 19.10 3.09 1.94
CA SER A 148 18.62 1.72 1.79
C SER A 148 18.44 1.05 3.15
N VAL A 149 17.35 0.30 3.24
CA VAL A 149 16.95 -0.39 4.45
C VAL A 149 16.77 -1.85 4.09
N VAL A 150 17.51 -2.75 4.75
CA VAL A 150 17.47 -4.18 4.42
C VAL A 150 16.81 -4.94 5.56
N PHE A 151 15.64 -5.52 5.27
CA PHE A 151 14.96 -6.40 6.20
C PHE A 151 15.63 -7.79 6.23
N HIS A 152 15.77 -8.34 7.43
CA HIS A 152 16.21 -9.71 7.63
C HIS A 152 15.68 -10.32 8.93
N VAL A 153 15.89 -11.62 9.05
CA VAL A 153 15.51 -12.42 10.21
C VAL A 153 16.71 -13.19 10.70
N GLU A 154 16.98 -13.09 12.00
CA GLU A 154 18.05 -13.82 12.65
C GLU A 154 17.61 -14.22 14.07
N HIS A 155 17.91 -15.46 14.46
CA HIS A 155 17.50 -16.05 15.73
C HIS A 155 16.00 -15.84 16.07
N LYS A 156 15.14 -16.02 15.05
CA LYS A 156 13.69 -15.79 15.04
C LYS A 156 13.24 -14.33 15.21
N GLN A 157 14.16 -13.41 15.50
CA GLN A 157 13.89 -11.99 15.62
C GLN A 157 14.00 -11.30 14.26
N SER A 158 13.12 -10.35 14.01
CA SER A 158 13.17 -9.52 12.80
C SER A 158 13.98 -8.26 13.04
N TYR A 159 14.74 -7.87 12.03
CA TYR A 159 15.59 -6.69 12.06
C TYR A 159 15.46 -5.90 10.77
N ILE A 160 15.67 -4.60 10.92
CA ILE A 160 15.95 -3.67 9.85
C ILE A 160 17.41 -3.26 9.97
N ARG A 161 18.22 -3.56 8.96
CA ARG A 161 19.57 -3.05 8.82
C ARG A 161 19.54 -1.73 8.08
N LYS A 162 20.12 -0.68 8.66
CA LYS A 162 20.28 0.62 8.00
C LYS A 162 21.54 1.35 8.47
N ALA A 163 21.98 2.34 7.68
CA ALA A 163 23.04 3.26 8.09
C ALA A 163 22.48 4.34 9.03
N ILE A 164 23.14 4.56 10.17
CA ILE A 164 22.82 5.60 11.14
C ILE A 164 23.94 6.63 11.12
N VAL A 165 23.58 7.92 11.11
CA VAL A 165 24.53 9.02 11.24
C VAL A 165 24.84 9.26 12.71
N ASP A 166 26.07 8.98 13.10
CA ASP A 166 26.57 9.26 14.46
C ASP A 166 26.86 10.73 14.66
N LYS A 167 27.57 11.30 13.68
CA LYS A 167 28.14 12.63 13.79
C LYS A 167 28.30 13.27 12.43
N ILE A 168 27.98 14.55 12.36
CA ILE A 168 28.23 15.40 11.20
C ILE A 168 29.44 16.27 11.54
N VAL A 169 30.50 16.15 10.75
CA VAL A 169 31.72 16.94 10.90
C VAL A 169 31.79 17.97 9.76
N PRO A 170 31.61 19.27 10.03
CA PRO A 170 31.74 20.29 9.00
C PRO A 170 33.21 20.38 8.53
N LYS A 171 33.41 20.52 7.22
CA LYS A 171 34.71 20.79 6.59
C LYS A 171 34.87 22.28 6.34
N LYS A 172 36.11 22.71 6.11
CA LYS A 172 36.47 24.13 5.88
C LYS A 172 35.85 24.72 4.61
N ASP A 173 35.59 23.88 3.61
CA ASP A 173 34.95 24.25 2.34
C ASP A 173 33.42 24.35 2.43
N GLY A 174 32.84 24.15 3.62
CA GLY A 174 31.39 24.15 3.86
C GLY A 174 30.72 22.79 3.61
N SER A 175 31.43 21.81 3.05
CA SER A 175 30.91 20.45 2.92
C SER A 175 30.87 19.73 4.26
N LYS A 176 30.12 18.62 4.34
CA LYS A 176 29.97 17.83 5.56
C LYS A 176 30.57 16.45 5.38
N ASN A 177 31.32 15.99 6.38
CA ASN A 177 31.68 14.58 6.50
C ASN A 177 30.74 13.89 7.49
N TYR A 178 29.99 12.91 7.02
CA TYR A 178 29.07 12.13 7.83
C TYR A 178 29.79 10.89 8.35
N LYS A 179 29.89 10.77 9.67
CA LYS A 179 30.32 9.54 10.33
C LYS A 179 29.11 8.65 10.50
N ILE A 180 29.15 7.47 9.90
CA ILE A 180 28.02 6.54 9.85
C ILE A 180 28.43 5.17 10.38
N HIS A 181 27.48 4.44 10.97
CA HIS A 181 27.62 3.02 11.27
C HIS A 181 26.40 2.24 10.78
N MET A 182 26.58 0.96 10.52
CA MET A 182 25.45 0.06 10.29
C MET A 182 24.89 -0.43 11.62
N ALA A 183 23.56 -0.44 11.74
CA ALA A 183 22.87 -0.97 12.90
C ALA A 183 21.71 -1.89 12.49
N ASP A 184 21.53 -2.96 13.26
CA ASP A 184 20.38 -3.86 13.17
C ASP A 184 19.35 -3.45 14.22
N ILE A 185 18.25 -2.85 13.77
CA ILE A 185 17.18 -2.36 14.62
C ILE A 185 16.11 -3.44 14.71
N PRO A 186 15.79 -3.96 15.92
CA PRO A 186 14.78 -4.98 16.06
C PRO A 186 13.39 -4.43 15.73
N VAL A 187 12.62 -5.17 14.94
CA VAL A 187 11.25 -4.83 14.57
C VAL A 187 10.28 -5.96 14.90
N LYS A 188 9.01 -5.61 15.16
CA LYS A 188 7.96 -6.56 15.56
C LYS A 188 7.18 -7.15 14.39
N PHE A 189 7.45 -6.68 13.18
CA PHE A 189 6.80 -7.15 11.95
C PHE A 189 7.77 -7.98 11.10
N ARG A 190 7.19 -8.79 10.20
CA ARG A 190 7.88 -9.41 9.08
C ARG A 190 7.69 -8.56 7.81
N TYR A 191 8.54 -8.77 6.81
CA TYR A 191 8.44 -8.04 5.55
C TYR A 191 8.57 -9.02 4.38
N ASN A 192 7.67 -8.88 3.42
CA ASN A 192 7.69 -9.66 2.18
C ASN A 192 8.48 -8.86 1.14
N THR A 193 9.71 -9.28 0.84
CA THR A 193 10.56 -8.55 -0.12
C THR A 193 10.10 -8.73 -1.58
N LEU A 194 9.45 -9.85 -1.91
CA LEU A 194 8.87 -10.08 -3.24
C LEU A 194 7.68 -9.16 -3.52
N GLN A 195 6.77 -9.03 -2.56
CA GLN A 195 5.53 -8.25 -2.72
C GLN A 195 5.62 -6.83 -2.14
N ASN A 196 6.77 -6.48 -1.55
CA ASN A 196 7.09 -5.19 -0.96
C ASN A 196 6.04 -4.66 0.02
N HIS A 197 5.72 -5.47 1.04
CA HIS A 197 4.79 -5.05 2.07
C HIS A 197 5.04 -5.66 3.45
N ILE A 198 4.42 -5.06 4.45
CA ILE A 198 4.55 -5.45 5.86
C ILE A 198 3.61 -6.60 6.21
N MET A 199 4.09 -7.52 7.02
CA MET A 199 3.37 -8.67 7.54
C MET A 199 3.39 -8.66 9.06
N ILE A 200 2.22 -8.53 9.69
CA ILE A 200 2.08 -8.45 11.14
C ILE A 200 1.77 -9.85 11.69
N PRO A 201 2.61 -10.40 12.58
CA PRO A 201 2.38 -11.73 13.13
C PRO A 201 1.12 -11.77 14.00
N VAL A 202 0.28 -12.77 13.78
CA VAL A 202 -0.99 -12.95 14.50
C VAL A 202 -1.22 -14.40 14.94
N SER A 203 -2.14 -14.58 15.88
CA SER A 203 -2.61 -15.90 16.28
C SER A 203 -3.52 -16.52 15.22
N GLU A 204 -3.62 -17.85 15.21
CA GLU A 204 -4.50 -18.58 14.29
C GLU A 204 -5.97 -18.18 14.44
N ARG A 205 -6.42 -17.95 15.68
CA ARG A 205 -7.79 -17.50 15.97
C ARG A 205 -8.07 -16.16 15.31
N LEU A 206 -7.19 -15.18 15.51
CA LEU A 206 -7.33 -13.87 14.89
C LEU A 206 -7.32 -13.98 13.36
N ARG A 207 -6.43 -14.82 12.80
CA ARG A 207 -6.40 -15.06 11.35
C ARG A 207 -7.75 -15.55 10.82
N ASN A 208 -8.32 -16.56 11.46
CA ASN A 208 -9.58 -17.14 11.02
C ASN A 208 -10.73 -16.13 11.13
N THR A 209 -10.78 -15.35 12.22
CA THR A 209 -11.78 -14.28 12.38
C THR A 209 -11.66 -13.22 11.27
N VAL A 210 -10.45 -12.70 11.01
CA VAL A 210 -10.23 -11.70 9.96
C VAL A 210 -10.55 -12.27 8.58
N ASN A 211 -10.17 -13.52 8.29
CA ASN A 211 -10.52 -14.18 7.03
C ASN A 211 -12.04 -14.27 6.81
N ILE A 212 -12.82 -14.64 7.84
CA ILE A 212 -14.28 -14.70 7.75
C ILE A 212 -14.84 -13.30 7.48
N VAL A 213 -14.39 -12.28 8.22
CA VAL A 213 -14.85 -10.90 8.02
C VAL A 213 -14.52 -10.39 6.62
N MET A 214 -13.31 -10.64 6.12
CA MET A 214 -12.91 -10.25 4.77
C MET A 214 -13.68 -11.01 3.70
N PHE A 215 -13.95 -12.29 3.88
CA PHE A 215 -14.75 -13.08 2.94
C PHE A 215 -16.19 -12.57 2.85
N VAL A 216 -16.84 -12.31 4.00
CA VAL A 216 -18.18 -11.71 4.04
C VAL A 216 -18.19 -10.34 3.37
N THR A 217 -17.19 -9.50 3.66
CA THR A 217 -17.04 -8.17 3.04
C THR A 217 -16.85 -8.27 1.53
N LEU A 218 -16.04 -9.21 1.07
CA LEU A 218 -15.83 -9.48 -0.36
C LEU A 218 -17.14 -9.90 -1.04
N MET A 219 -17.92 -10.80 -0.44
CA MET A 219 -19.22 -11.20 -0.98
C MET A 219 -20.20 -10.04 -1.08
N LEU A 220 -20.26 -9.18 -0.06
CA LEU A 220 -21.06 -7.95 -0.11
C LEU A 220 -20.60 -7.00 -1.22
N MET A 221 -19.29 -6.84 -1.42
CA MET A 221 -18.75 -6.04 -2.52
C MET A 221 -19.10 -6.62 -3.89
N VAL A 222 -19.02 -7.94 -4.06
CA VAL A 222 -19.40 -8.61 -5.32
C VAL A 222 -20.88 -8.37 -5.64
N VAL A 223 -21.78 -8.58 -4.67
CA VAL A 223 -23.21 -8.29 -4.83
C VAL A 223 -23.44 -6.82 -5.19
N TYR A 224 -22.72 -5.91 -4.54
CA TYR A 224 -22.81 -4.48 -4.82
C TYR A 224 -22.33 -4.12 -6.24
N ILE A 225 -21.25 -4.72 -6.73
CA ILE A 225 -20.77 -4.52 -8.10
C ILE A 225 -21.81 -5.01 -9.11
N PHE A 226 -22.40 -6.19 -8.91
CA PHE A 226 -23.48 -6.68 -9.78
C PHE A 226 -24.69 -5.75 -9.78
N TYR A 227 -25.03 -5.19 -8.62
CA TYR A 227 -26.08 -4.20 -8.51
C TYR A 227 -25.76 -2.92 -9.31
N LEU A 228 -24.52 -2.42 -9.27
CA LEU A 228 -24.10 -1.26 -10.07
C LEU A 228 -24.15 -1.56 -11.59
N ILE A 229 -23.72 -2.75 -12.01
CA ILE A 229 -23.81 -3.18 -13.41
C ILE A 229 -25.28 -3.25 -13.84
N ALA A 230 -26.15 -3.84 -13.04
CA ALA A 230 -27.59 -3.89 -13.33
C ALA A 230 -28.22 -2.48 -13.39
N ALA A 231 -27.82 -1.57 -12.51
CA ALA A 231 -28.25 -0.17 -12.56
C ALA A 231 -27.80 0.52 -13.86
N PHE A 232 -26.57 0.28 -14.31
CA PHE A 232 -26.06 0.80 -15.57
C PHE A 232 -26.80 0.22 -16.79
N LEU A 233 -27.01 -1.10 -16.84
CA LEU A 233 -27.75 -1.74 -17.93
C LEU A 233 -29.19 -1.26 -18.01
N LYS A 234 -29.88 -1.12 -16.88
CA LYS A 234 -31.24 -0.55 -16.86
C LYS A 234 -31.26 0.90 -17.36
N PHE A 235 -30.25 1.70 -17.00
CA PHE A 235 -30.10 3.05 -17.54
C PHE A 235 -29.99 3.03 -19.08
N ILE A 236 -29.15 2.16 -19.66
CA ILE A 236 -29.01 2.04 -21.12
C ILE A 236 -30.33 1.60 -21.79
N VAL A 237 -31.04 0.62 -21.22
CA VAL A 237 -32.33 0.15 -21.75
C VAL A 237 -33.40 1.25 -21.69
N ASP A 238 -33.43 2.05 -20.63
CA ASP A 238 -34.40 3.13 -20.52
C ASP A 238 -34.09 4.25 -21.52
N VAL A 239 -32.81 4.55 -21.76
CA VAL A 239 -32.37 5.48 -22.80
C VAL A 239 -32.78 4.98 -24.19
N SER A 240 -32.61 3.68 -24.50
CA SER A 240 -32.98 3.13 -25.82
C SER A 240 -34.49 3.13 -26.08
N LYS A 241 -35.30 3.12 -25.02
CA LYS A 241 -36.77 3.24 -25.08
C LYS A 241 -37.27 4.69 -25.08
N GLY A 242 -36.38 5.69 -25.06
CA GLY A 242 -36.73 7.11 -25.03
C GLY A 242 -37.04 7.67 -23.63
N PHE A 243 -36.88 6.86 -22.58
CA PHE A 243 -37.07 7.27 -21.18
C PHE A 243 -35.76 7.82 -20.55
N SER A 244 -35.01 8.63 -21.31
CA SER A 244 -33.68 9.08 -20.90
C SER A 244 -33.68 9.97 -19.65
N PHE A 245 -34.66 10.87 -19.53
CA PHE A 245 -34.68 11.92 -18.50
C PHE A 245 -35.63 11.62 -17.33
N THR A 246 -35.61 10.40 -16.80
CA THR A 246 -36.43 9.99 -15.64
C THR A 246 -35.69 10.20 -14.31
N SER A 247 -36.44 10.29 -13.20
CA SER A 247 -35.88 10.42 -11.85
C SER A 247 -34.99 9.23 -11.50
N GLU A 248 -35.41 8.02 -11.90
CA GLU A 248 -34.73 6.77 -11.68
C GLU A 248 -33.36 6.76 -12.39
N ASN A 249 -33.31 7.21 -13.65
CA ASN A 249 -32.06 7.26 -14.41
C ASN A 249 -31.07 8.27 -13.85
N VAL A 250 -31.56 9.45 -13.44
CA VAL A 250 -30.74 10.44 -12.75
C VAL A 250 -30.19 9.87 -11.43
N PHE A 251 -31.00 9.14 -10.67
CA PHE A 251 -30.54 8.49 -9.43
C PHE A 251 -29.50 7.39 -9.68
N ARG A 252 -29.69 6.54 -10.69
CA ARG A 252 -28.73 5.48 -11.06
C ARG A 252 -27.37 6.07 -11.45
N LEU A 253 -27.35 7.12 -12.27
CA LEU A 253 -26.11 7.82 -12.64
C LEU A 253 -25.45 8.46 -11.42
N LYS A 254 -26.22 9.10 -10.53
CA LYS A 254 -25.70 9.62 -9.26
C LYS A 254 -25.03 8.52 -8.46
N LEU A 255 -25.71 7.39 -8.27
CA LEU A 255 -25.21 6.26 -7.50
C LEU A 255 -23.90 5.73 -8.07
N ILE A 256 -23.86 5.41 -9.37
CA ILE A 256 -22.65 4.93 -10.05
C ILE A 256 -21.51 5.94 -9.91
N SER A 257 -21.77 7.24 -10.13
CA SER A 257 -20.74 8.27 -10.01
C SER A 257 -20.16 8.37 -8.60
N LEU A 258 -21.02 8.34 -7.57
CA LEU A 258 -20.58 8.42 -6.18
C LEU A 258 -19.85 7.15 -5.73
N SER A 259 -20.25 5.97 -6.20
CA SER A 259 -19.55 4.72 -5.92
C SER A 259 -18.14 4.70 -6.49
N LEU A 260 -17.98 5.12 -7.75
CA LEU A 260 -16.69 5.16 -8.43
C LEU A 260 -15.75 6.20 -7.82
N LEU A 261 -16.25 7.37 -7.45
CA LEU A 261 -15.45 8.41 -6.78
C LEU A 261 -15.15 8.06 -5.32
N GLY A 262 -16.12 7.46 -4.63
CA GLY A 262 -16.01 7.11 -3.22
C GLY A 262 -15.07 5.94 -2.96
N PHE A 263 -15.01 4.96 -3.86
CA PHE A 263 -14.22 3.74 -3.65
C PHE A 263 -12.72 4.02 -3.39
N PRO A 264 -11.99 4.78 -4.24
CA PRO A 264 -10.59 5.11 -3.98
C PRO A 264 -10.39 5.88 -2.68
N ILE A 265 -11.28 6.82 -2.36
CA ILE A 265 -11.20 7.64 -1.14
C ILE A 265 -11.39 6.75 0.09
N VAL A 266 -12.41 5.90 0.10
CA VAL A 266 -12.67 4.98 1.21
C VAL A 266 -11.53 3.99 1.36
N SER A 267 -11.01 3.44 0.26
CA SER A 267 -9.85 2.56 0.29
C SER A 267 -8.65 3.27 0.93
N PHE A 268 -8.33 4.47 0.46
CA PHE A 268 -7.22 5.28 1.00
C PHE A 268 -7.37 5.54 2.50
N LEU A 269 -8.55 5.97 2.94
CA LEU A 269 -8.84 6.20 4.35
C LEU A 269 -8.71 4.92 5.19
N LEU A 270 -9.20 3.79 4.71
CA LEU A 270 -9.08 2.50 5.40
C LEU A 270 -7.61 2.08 5.56
N ASN A 271 -6.77 2.29 4.54
CA ASN A 271 -5.34 2.03 4.65
C ASN A 271 -4.64 2.99 5.63
N LEU A 272 -5.06 4.26 5.65
CA LEU A 272 -4.56 5.25 6.61
C LEU A 272 -4.93 4.88 8.06
N LEU A 273 -6.13 4.32 8.27
CA LEU A 273 -6.57 3.81 9.56
C LEU A 273 -5.75 2.60 10.05
N MET A 274 -5.02 1.90 9.18
CA MET A 274 -4.10 0.84 9.61
C MET A 274 -2.91 1.39 10.40
N TYR A 275 -2.50 2.63 10.14
CA TYR A 275 -1.39 3.27 10.87
C TYR A 275 -1.66 3.33 12.39
N PRO A 276 -2.75 3.95 12.89
CA PRO A 276 -3.02 3.97 14.32
C PRO A 276 -3.31 2.57 14.89
N VAL A 277 -4.01 1.71 14.15
CA VAL A 277 -4.36 0.34 14.60
C VAL A 277 -3.10 -0.51 14.84
N PHE A 278 -2.08 -0.36 13.98
CA PHE A 278 -0.84 -1.11 14.06
C PHE A 278 0.36 -0.25 14.44
N SER A 279 0.12 0.88 15.11
CA SER A 279 1.14 1.86 15.49
C SER A 279 2.29 1.25 16.29
N SER A 280 2.03 0.25 17.12
CA SER A 280 3.05 -0.48 17.89
C SER A 280 4.03 -1.31 17.05
N TYR A 281 3.68 -1.59 15.78
CA TYR A 281 4.50 -2.32 14.83
C TYR A 281 5.24 -1.38 13.88
N PHE A 282 4.73 -0.18 13.65
CA PHE A 282 5.29 0.72 12.65
C PHE A 282 6.53 1.42 13.20
N THR A 283 7.58 1.48 12.37
CA THR A 283 8.79 2.26 12.64
C THR A 283 8.85 3.44 11.66
N ASP A 284 9.77 4.37 11.88
CA ASP A 284 9.99 5.51 10.97
C ASP A 284 10.40 5.08 9.55
N ASP A 285 10.87 3.83 9.41
CA ASP A 285 11.25 3.25 8.13
C ASP A 285 10.03 2.67 7.38
N VAL A 286 8.84 2.66 7.98
CA VAL A 286 7.60 2.20 7.35
C VAL A 286 6.91 3.37 6.65
N VAL A 287 6.69 3.21 5.35
CA VAL A 287 6.09 4.23 4.48
C VAL A 287 4.91 3.67 3.69
N LEU A 288 4.04 4.55 3.20
CA LEU A 288 2.95 4.15 2.33
C LEU A 288 3.49 3.54 1.02
N ASN A 289 2.89 2.43 0.62
CA ASN A 289 3.18 1.77 -0.64
C ASN A 289 2.36 2.39 -1.77
N THR A 290 2.98 3.31 -2.52
CA THR A 290 2.34 4.00 -3.65
C THR A 290 1.87 3.06 -4.76
N TRP A 291 2.46 1.87 -4.90
CA TRP A 291 2.06 0.90 -5.92
C TRP A 291 0.62 0.41 -5.71
N ALA A 292 0.20 0.24 -4.46
CA ALA A 292 -1.16 -0.19 -4.10
C ALA A 292 -2.25 0.75 -4.64
N TRP A 293 -1.89 2.01 -4.94
CA TRP A 293 -2.79 3.09 -5.37
C TRP A 293 -2.61 3.48 -6.84
N SER A 294 -1.66 2.86 -7.53
CA SER A 294 -1.22 3.29 -8.87
C SER A 294 -2.32 3.24 -9.94
N ASN A 295 -3.38 2.46 -9.71
CA ASN A 295 -4.51 2.31 -10.63
C ASN A 295 -5.75 3.12 -10.23
N ASP A 296 -5.80 3.66 -9.01
CA ASP A 296 -7.01 4.27 -8.47
C ASP A 296 -7.43 5.54 -9.21
N TRP A 297 -6.48 6.29 -9.75
CA TRP A 297 -6.76 7.48 -10.56
C TRP A 297 -7.63 7.17 -11.78
N LYS A 298 -7.51 5.97 -12.38
CA LYS A 298 -8.34 5.57 -13.52
C LYS A 298 -9.81 5.48 -13.11
N ILE A 299 -10.08 4.92 -11.93
CA ILE A 299 -11.43 4.81 -11.37
C ILE A 299 -12.00 6.20 -11.10
N ILE A 300 -11.18 7.10 -10.54
CA ILE A 300 -11.57 8.51 -10.31
C ILE A 300 -11.97 9.18 -11.62
N VAL A 301 -11.17 9.05 -12.69
CA VAL A 301 -11.48 9.65 -14.00
C VAL A 301 -12.83 9.14 -14.54
N VAL A 302 -13.07 7.83 -14.48
CA VAL A 302 -14.37 7.26 -14.88
C VAL A 302 -15.50 7.79 -14.00
N GLY A 303 -15.28 7.88 -12.68
CA GLY A 303 -16.24 8.48 -11.75
C GLY A 303 -16.60 9.93 -12.07
N ILE A 304 -15.61 10.75 -12.47
CA ILE A 304 -15.83 12.14 -12.92
C ILE A 304 -16.69 12.17 -14.18
N ILE A 305 -16.42 11.31 -15.16
CA ILE A 305 -17.25 11.22 -16.39
C ILE A 305 -18.70 10.91 -16.03
N PHE A 306 -18.94 9.92 -15.17
CA PHE A 306 -20.30 9.59 -14.71
C PHE A 306 -20.94 10.72 -13.90
N LEU A 307 -20.16 11.47 -13.12
CA LEU A 307 -20.65 12.63 -12.39
C LEU A 307 -21.12 13.75 -13.35
N LEU A 308 -20.38 13.99 -14.43
CA LEU A 308 -20.75 14.93 -15.48
C LEU A 308 -22.02 14.48 -16.22
N LEU A 309 -22.11 13.19 -16.56
CA LEU A 309 -23.33 12.61 -17.14
C LEU A 309 -24.53 12.77 -16.19
N PHE A 310 -24.36 12.47 -14.91
CA PHE A 310 -25.39 12.70 -13.90
C PHE A 310 -25.86 14.16 -13.90
N LYS A 311 -24.94 15.12 -13.91
CA LYS A 311 -25.27 16.56 -13.93
C LYS A 311 -26.03 16.95 -15.21
N ALA A 312 -25.58 16.46 -16.37
CA ALA A 312 -26.22 16.72 -17.65
C ALA A 312 -27.65 16.14 -17.69
N PHE A 313 -27.83 14.88 -17.30
CA PHE A 313 -29.15 14.22 -17.28
C PHE A 313 -30.10 14.87 -16.27
N ARG A 314 -29.58 15.31 -15.11
CA ARG A 314 -30.38 16.06 -14.12
C ARG A 314 -30.88 17.39 -14.70
N GLN A 315 -30.04 18.11 -15.44
CA GLN A 315 -30.43 19.35 -16.10
C GLN A 315 -31.43 19.10 -17.23
N GLY A 316 -31.19 18.08 -18.08
CA GLY A 316 -32.11 17.69 -19.14
C GLY A 316 -33.49 17.31 -18.61
N LYS A 317 -33.54 16.60 -17.48
CA LYS A 317 -34.80 16.32 -16.77
C LYS A 317 -35.51 17.59 -16.30
N LYS A 318 -34.79 18.52 -15.67
CA LYS A 318 -35.38 19.79 -15.19
C LYS A 318 -36.00 20.57 -16.34
N LEU A 319 -35.34 20.62 -17.50
CA LEU A 319 -35.85 21.29 -18.70
C LEU A 319 -37.08 20.59 -19.27
N LYS A 320 -37.09 19.26 -19.30
CA LYS A 320 -38.26 18.48 -19.73
C LYS A 320 -39.45 18.73 -18.81
N ASP A 321 -39.24 18.66 -17.49
CA ASP A 321 -40.27 18.92 -16.49
C ASP A 321 -40.83 20.35 -16.60
N GLU A 322 -39.99 21.34 -16.95
CA GLU A 322 -40.42 22.73 -17.18
C GLU A 322 -41.25 22.88 -18.46
N GLN A 323 -40.88 22.21 -19.55
CA GLN A 323 -41.64 22.23 -20.80
C GLN A 323 -43.01 21.58 -20.65
N ASP A 324 -43.08 20.43 -19.98
CA ASP A 324 -44.33 19.70 -19.73
C ASP A 324 -45.33 20.49 -18.86
N LEU A 325 -44.87 21.51 -18.10
CA LEU A 325 -45.72 22.40 -17.30
C LEU A 325 -46.22 23.64 -18.07
N THR A 326 -45.64 23.94 -19.24
CA THR A 326 -45.95 25.15 -20.02
C THR A 326 -46.90 24.91 -21.21
N VAL A 327 -47.14 23.65 -21.56
CA VAL A 327 -48.07 23.21 -22.61
C VAL A 327 -49.43 22.92 -22.01
#